data_AF-A0A6B0YK09-F1
#
_entry.id   AF-A0A6B0YK09-F1
#
_cell.length_a   1.000
_cell.length_b   1.000
_cell.length_c   1.000
_cell.angle_alpha   90.00
_cell.angle_beta   90.00
_cell.angle_gamma   90.00
#
_symmetry.space_group_name_H-M   'P 1'
#
loop_
_entity.id
_entity.type
_entity.pdbx_description
1 polymer ?
#
loop_
_entity_poly.entity_id
_entity_poly.type
_entity_poly.pdbx_seq_one_letter_code
_entity_poly.pdbx_strand_id
1 'polypeptide(L)'
;MAYAQYDDTIVVMRTGHGTLVIELFPNDAPNHVANFVELVQDGFYDNTIFHRIIPGFMIQGGDPNTKPGSGVGQDQWGMGGPEYSLEAEFNNIMHDRGIVSMARANDPNSAGSQFFIVHQDSNFLDTSYTVFGRLATVESYDTLDAIAGTNVGDLDRPIQPDSVRIIFTEVLSRDQVSDLQDMGPPQRTTGAPQQPQQRSGDYTSKAYNFSIRFPEGWAVQDLGGMGRPNLAAVGPGDSAIPSNIAVYIEDAGNHTLNTVRDSKLVDLESLAEDVDFQITNHQLSTINDYTVFTLDAQDKFSAGTGIIDVGYREVTIVSSGKIYTFLFSSVLDNFESDVLLFTESLKTFEVLVRDTSTEETMQDIDTLDDTLSGGGCLIATAAFGSEMATPIQQLRELRDERLMQTGVGYGFMTGFNTIYYTFSPHIADYERENPLFRDLVRLFITPMIYTLSVLTFVDMNSDVEVVVYGTTVILLTLLVYMGPLVVVAMLIRRKKIMCRPSQKVT
;
A
#
# COMPACT_ATOMS: atom_id res chain seq x y z
N MET A 1 -29.42 -13.77 -15.67
CA MET A 1 -29.03 -14.66 -16.78
C MET A 1 -28.32 -13.85 -17.87
N ALA A 2 -27.34 -13.01 -17.51
CA ALA A 2 -26.61 -12.14 -18.47
C ALA A 2 -25.18 -12.65 -18.78
N TYR A 3 -24.65 -13.58 -17.98
CA TYR A 3 -23.25 -14.04 -18.06
C TYR A 3 -22.89 -14.77 -19.38
N ALA A 4 -23.83 -15.50 -19.98
CA ALA A 4 -23.56 -16.31 -21.18
C ALA A 4 -23.63 -15.53 -22.51
N GLN A 5 -23.89 -14.22 -22.49
CA GLN A 5 -24.10 -13.46 -23.73
C GLN A 5 -22.80 -13.14 -24.48
N TYR A 6 -21.66 -13.10 -23.80
CA TYR A 6 -20.39 -12.61 -24.35
C TYR A 6 -19.26 -13.65 -24.39
N ASP A 7 -19.50 -14.91 -24.05
CA ASP A 7 -18.45 -15.95 -23.96
C ASP A 7 -17.70 -16.16 -25.30
N ASP A 8 -18.39 -15.95 -26.43
CA ASP A 8 -17.81 -16.04 -27.78
C ASP A 8 -17.48 -14.68 -28.40
N THR A 9 -17.53 -13.59 -27.62
CA THR A 9 -17.31 -12.22 -28.13
C THR A 9 -15.83 -11.85 -28.08
N ILE A 10 -15.31 -11.39 -29.22
CA ILE A 10 -13.96 -10.85 -29.37
C ILE A 10 -14.06 -9.40 -29.82
N VAL A 11 -13.24 -8.53 -29.24
CA VAL A 11 -13.08 -7.15 -29.71
C VAL A 11 -11.78 -7.02 -30.48
N VAL A 12 -11.86 -6.43 -31.67
CA VAL A 12 -10.70 -6.16 -32.52
C VAL A 12 -10.51 -4.64 -32.63
N MET A 13 -9.32 -4.16 -32.30
CA MET A 13 -8.91 -2.77 -32.45
C MET A 13 -7.78 -2.65 -33.46
N ARG A 14 -8.01 -1.94 -34.55
CA ARG A 14 -7.01 -1.72 -35.61
C ARG A 14 -6.27 -0.42 -35.34
N THR A 15 -4.95 -0.46 -35.35
CA THR A 15 -4.08 0.70 -35.12
C THR A 15 -3.11 0.90 -36.29
N GLY A 16 -2.37 2.01 -36.28
CA GLY A 16 -1.26 2.21 -37.24
C GLY A 16 -0.11 1.23 -37.07
N HIS A 17 0.02 0.59 -35.90
CA HIS A 17 1.09 -0.36 -35.57
C HIS A 17 0.70 -1.83 -35.73
N GLY A 18 -0.57 -2.13 -36.00
CA GLY A 18 -1.08 -3.49 -36.10
C GLY A 18 -2.43 -3.66 -35.42
N THR A 19 -2.85 -4.91 -35.23
CA THR A 19 -4.16 -5.27 -34.69
C THR A 19 -4.06 -5.76 -33.25
N LEU A 20 -4.87 -5.20 -32.35
CA LEU A 20 -5.09 -5.70 -30.99
C LEU A 20 -6.39 -6.50 -30.96
N VAL A 21 -6.29 -7.79 -30.66
CA VAL A 21 -7.43 -8.70 -30.51
C VAL A 21 -7.59 -9.01 -29.04
N ILE A 22 -8.76 -8.70 -28.49
CA ILE A 22 -9.06 -8.77 -27.06
C ILE A 22 -10.12 -9.86 -26.82
N GLU A 23 -9.74 -10.86 -26.02
CA GLU A 23 -10.66 -11.81 -25.40
C GLU A 23 -11.22 -11.22 -24.10
N LEU A 24 -12.53 -11.31 -23.88
CA LEU A 24 -13.23 -10.68 -22.76
C LEU A 24 -13.54 -11.68 -21.63
N PHE A 25 -13.71 -11.18 -20.41
CA PHE A 25 -14.00 -11.98 -19.21
C PHE A 25 -15.37 -11.65 -18.59
N PRO A 26 -16.49 -11.99 -19.26
CA PRO A 26 -17.84 -11.63 -18.80
C PRO A 26 -18.25 -12.28 -17.47
N ASN A 27 -17.58 -13.35 -17.06
CA ASN A 27 -17.82 -14.00 -15.78
C ASN A 27 -17.15 -13.26 -14.61
N ASP A 28 -16.10 -12.49 -14.88
CA ASP A 28 -15.32 -11.77 -13.87
C ASP A 28 -15.71 -10.29 -13.77
N ALA A 29 -16.08 -9.67 -14.89
CA ALA A 29 -16.47 -8.26 -14.96
C ALA A 29 -17.64 -8.03 -15.94
N PRO A 30 -18.84 -8.55 -15.66
CA PRO A 30 -19.97 -8.53 -16.60
C PRO A 30 -20.40 -7.12 -17.02
N ASN A 31 -20.42 -6.15 -16.09
CA ASN A 31 -20.86 -4.79 -16.40
C ASN A 31 -19.81 -4.05 -17.23
N HIS A 32 -18.53 -4.23 -16.93
CA HIS A 32 -17.45 -3.61 -17.72
C HIS A 32 -17.33 -4.23 -19.11
N VAL A 33 -17.51 -5.55 -19.24
CA VAL A 33 -17.56 -6.22 -20.55
C VAL A 33 -18.75 -5.70 -21.37
N ALA A 34 -19.96 -5.63 -20.78
CA ALA A 34 -21.13 -5.11 -21.47
C ALA A 34 -20.93 -3.67 -21.95
N ASN A 35 -20.44 -2.79 -21.06
CA ASN A 35 -20.14 -1.41 -21.38
C ASN A 35 -19.09 -1.27 -22.49
N PHE A 36 -18.01 -2.04 -22.41
CA PHE A 36 -16.94 -1.98 -23.40
C PHE A 36 -17.43 -2.42 -24.78
N VAL A 37 -18.22 -3.50 -24.85
CA VAL A 37 -18.81 -4.00 -26.10
C VAL A 37 -19.79 -2.98 -26.69
N GLU A 38 -20.64 -2.37 -25.87
CA GLU A 38 -21.58 -1.31 -26.30
C GLU A 38 -20.83 -0.12 -26.90
N LEU A 39 -19.79 0.38 -26.22
CA LEU A 39 -18.96 1.47 -26.70
C LEU A 39 -18.23 1.13 -28.01
N VAL A 40 -17.77 -0.11 -28.20
CA VAL A 40 -17.20 -0.56 -29.48
C VAL A 40 -18.26 -0.55 -30.58
N GLN A 41 -19.45 -1.08 -30.32
CA GLN A 41 -20.54 -1.12 -31.30
C GLN A 41 -21.00 0.28 -31.73
N ASP A 42 -20.94 1.25 -30.83
CA ASP A 42 -21.24 2.66 -31.10
C ASP A 42 -20.11 3.42 -31.81
N GLY A 43 -18.96 2.78 -32.07
CA GLY A 43 -17.79 3.43 -32.64
C GLY A 43 -17.15 4.46 -31.69
N PHE A 44 -17.37 4.33 -30.38
CA PHE A 44 -16.86 5.26 -29.37
C PHE A 44 -15.33 5.29 -29.37
N TYR A 45 -14.66 4.16 -29.57
CA TYR A 45 -13.19 4.09 -29.56
C TYR A 45 -12.54 4.51 -30.87
N ASP A 46 -13.31 4.62 -31.95
CA ASP A 46 -12.79 5.00 -33.25
C ASP A 46 -12.14 6.39 -33.20
N ASN A 47 -10.93 6.47 -33.75
CA ASN A 47 -10.07 7.64 -33.74
C ASN A 47 -9.65 8.14 -32.34
N THR A 48 -9.83 7.37 -31.27
CA THR A 48 -9.12 7.66 -30.00
C THR A 48 -7.65 7.25 -30.11
N ILE A 49 -6.80 7.69 -29.19
CA ILE A 49 -5.38 7.29 -29.14
C ILE A 49 -5.03 6.62 -27.82
N PHE A 50 -3.92 5.89 -27.78
CA PHE A 50 -3.23 5.58 -26.52
C PHE A 50 -2.49 6.83 -26.03
N HIS A 51 -3.12 7.60 -25.14
CA HIS A 51 -2.67 8.94 -24.76
C HIS A 51 -1.60 8.94 -23.67
N ARG A 52 -1.42 7.81 -22.98
CA ARG A 52 -0.39 7.64 -21.95
C ARG A 52 0.29 6.29 -22.12
N ILE A 53 1.60 6.30 -22.30
CA ILE A 53 2.41 5.12 -22.64
C ILE A 53 3.61 5.07 -21.71
N ILE A 54 3.69 4.02 -20.88
CA ILE A 54 4.85 3.80 -19.99
C ILE A 54 5.50 2.47 -20.38
N PRO A 55 6.65 2.50 -21.10
CA PRO A 55 7.40 1.30 -21.43
C PRO A 55 7.75 0.51 -20.17
N GLY A 56 7.58 -0.82 -20.22
CA GLY A 56 7.74 -1.68 -19.04
C GLY A 56 6.56 -1.67 -18.05
N PHE A 57 5.48 -0.92 -18.31
CA PHE A 57 4.30 -0.90 -17.45
C PHE A 57 3.01 -1.12 -18.22
N MET A 58 2.50 -0.10 -18.93
CA MET A 58 1.19 -0.19 -19.61
C MET A 58 1.03 0.86 -20.73
N ILE A 59 0.04 0.64 -21.58
CA ILE A 59 -0.50 1.62 -22.52
C ILE A 59 -1.95 1.91 -22.18
N GLN A 60 -2.34 3.19 -22.06
CA GLN A 60 -3.68 3.61 -21.65
C GLN A 60 -4.38 4.35 -22.79
N GLY A 61 -5.64 3.96 -23.06
CA GLY A 61 -6.49 4.47 -24.13
C GLY A 61 -7.95 4.63 -23.69
N GLY A 62 -8.84 4.90 -24.63
CA GLY A 62 -10.28 5.00 -24.38
C GLY A 62 -10.79 6.39 -23.94
N ASP A 63 -9.97 7.44 -24.12
CA ASP A 63 -10.36 8.82 -23.84
C ASP A 63 -10.92 9.51 -25.10
N PRO A 64 -12.20 9.93 -25.13
CA PRO A 64 -12.81 10.63 -26.26
C PRO A 64 -12.21 12.02 -26.52
N ASN A 65 -11.57 12.67 -25.52
CA ASN A 65 -10.94 13.98 -25.69
C ASN A 65 -9.75 13.93 -26.68
N THR A 66 -9.22 12.74 -26.93
CA THR A 66 -8.12 12.49 -27.87
C THR A 66 -8.56 12.42 -29.34
N LYS A 67 -9.87 12.41 -29.60
CA LYS A 67 -10.41 12.37 -30.95
C LYS A 67 -10.08 13.65 -31.73
N PRO A 68 -9.82 13.56 -33.05
CA PRO A 68 -9.69 14.73 -33.88
C PRO A 68 -10.97 15.57 -33.81
N GLY A 69 -10.83 16.87 -33.52
CA GLY A 69 -11.96 17.79 -33.45
C GLY A 69 -12.80 17.70 -32.17
N SER A 70 -12.29 17.07 -31.10
CA SER A 70 -12.93 17.09 -29.76
C SER A 70 -13.16 18.50 -29.20
N GLY A 71 -12.38 19.48 -29.67
CA GLY A 71 -12.48 20.87 -29.25
C GLY A 71 -11.75 21.19 -27.94
N VAL A 72 -11.07 20.20 -27.35
CA VAL A 72 -10.25 20.36 -26.14
C VAL A 72 -8.76 20.24 -26.45
N GLY A 73 -7.94 20.86 -25.61
CA GLY A 73 -6.48 20.81 -25.72
C GLY A 73 -5.90 19.50 -25.21
N GLN A 74 -4.62 19.25 -25.51
CA GLN A 74 -3.91 18.05 -25.04
C GLN A 74 -3.86 17.99 -23.51
N ASP A 75 -3.87 19.11 -22.82
CA ASP A 75 -3.96 19.21 -21.36
C ASP A 75 -5.15 18.45 -20.77
N GLN A 76 -6.25 18.32 -21.51
CA GLN A 76 -7.46 17.59 -21.10
C GLN A 76 -7.44 16.09 -21.46
N TRP A 77 -6.35 15.57 -22.04
CA TRP A 77 -6.20 14.14 -22.31
C TRP A 77 -5.97 13.36 -21.02
N GLY A 78 -6.72 12.28 -20.87
CA GLY A 78 -6.86 11.48 -19.65
C GLY A 78 -8.08 11.84 -18.81
N MET A 79 -8.82 12.91 -19.16
CA MET A 79 -9.96 13.41 -18.38
C MET A 79 -11.33 13.13 -19.02
N GLY A 80 -11.38 12.65 -20.27
CA GLY A 80 -12.63 12.39 -20.97
C GLY A 80 -13.20 11.00 -20.68
N GLY A 81 -14.51 10.88 -20.89
CA GLY A 81 -15.25 9.63 -20.71
C GLY A 81 -16.75 9.83 -20.97
N PRO A 82 -17.56 8.80 -20.78
CA PRO A 82 -19.01 8.92 -20.78
C PRO A 82 -19.50 9.74 -19.57
N GLU A 83 -20.75 10.24 -19.62
CA GLU A 83 -21.38 10.98 -18.51
C GLU A 83 -21.80 10.09 -17.32
N TYR A 84 -21.47 8.80 -17.35
CA TYR A 84 -21.76 7.82 -16.32
C TYR A 84 -20.49 7.12 -15.85
N SER A 85 -20.55 6.48 -14.68
CA SER A 85 -19.48 5.64 -14.16
C SER A 85 -19.97 4.24 -13.82
N LEU A 86 -19.03 3.29 -13.82
CA LEU A 86 -19.26 1.89 -13.51
C LEU A 86 -18.80 1.60 -12.09
N GLU A 87 -19.62 0.87 -11.35
CA GLU A 87 -19.24 0.29 -10.06
C GLU A 87 -18.13 -0.76 -10.26
N ALA A 88 -17.10 -0.73 -9.43
CA ALA A 88 -15.93 -1.59 -9.55
C ALA A 88 -16.29 -3.08 -9.50
N GLU A 89 -15.71 -3.86 -10.42
CA GLU A 89 -15.82 -5.33 -10.47
C GLU A 89 -14.44 -5.95 -10.24
N PHE A 90 -13.79 -5.55 -9.14
CA PHE A 90 -12.47 -6.05 -8.77
C PHE A 90 -12.49 -7.57 -8.68
N ASN A 91 -11.50 -8.20 -9.31
CA ASN A 91 -11.38 -9.64 -9.35
C ASN A 91 -9.93 -10.06 -9.03
N ASN A 92 -9.72 -11.37 -8.92
CA ASN A 92 -8.43 -11.93 -8.55
C ASN A 92 -7.55 -12.26 -9.75
N ILE A 93 -7.87 -11.80 -10.96
CA ILE A 93 -7.00 -12.00 -12.13
C ILE A 93 -5.73 -11.16 -11.94
N MET A 94 -4.59 -11.79 -12.16
CA MET A 94 -3.29 -11.13 -12.08
C MET A 94 -3.07 -10.23 -13.29
N HIS A 95 -2.49 -9.04 -13.10
CA HIS A 95 -2.10 -8.10 -14.15
C HIS A 95 -0.80 -8.56 -14.83
N ASP A 96 -0.84 -9.74 -15.44
CA ASP A 96 0.23 -10.25 -16.29
C ASP A 96 0.27 -9.49 -17.63
N ARG A 97 1.37 -9.61 -18.35
CA ARG A 97 1.52 -9.03 -19.69
C ARG A 97 0.35 -9.37 -20.63
N GLY A 98 -0.22 -8.33 -21.25
CA GLY A 98 -1.35 -8.41 -22.19
C GLY A 98 -2.74 -8.37 -21.54
N ILE A 99 -2.83 -8.27 -20.21
CA ILE A 99 -4.10 -8.09 -19.52
C ILE A 99 -4.70 -6.71 -19.84
N VAL A 100 -6.02 -6.67 -20.08
CA VAL A 100 -6.80 -5.46 -20.31
C VAL A 100 -7.65 -5.18 -19.07
N SER A 101 -7.44 -3.99 -18.51
CA SER A 101 -8.03 -3.58 -17.24
C SER A 101 -8.52 -2.13 -17.30
N MET A 102 -9.51 -1.81 -16.48
CA MET A 102 -10.17 -0.50 -16.54
C MET A 102 -9.34 0.58 -15.86
N ALA A 103 -9.13 1.69 -16.57
CA ALA A 103 -8.59 2.88 -15.94
C ALA A 103 -9.71 3.56 -15.13
N ARG A 104 -9.31 4.17 -14.01
CA ARG A 104 -10.21 4.89 -13.11
C ARG A 104 -9.46 6.06 -12.48
N ALA A 105 -10.22 7.05 -12.03
CA ALA A 105 -9.71 8.03 -11.09
C ALA A 105 -9.57 7.40 -9.68
N ASN A 106 -9.35 8.23 -8.68
CA ASN A 106 -9.16 7.77 -7.31
C ASN A 106 -10.37 7.00 -6.77
N ASP A 107 -11.59 7.40 -7.14
CA ASP A 107 -12.81 6.65 -6.82
C ASP A 107 -12.80 5.28 -7.56
N PRO A 108 -12.86 4.14 -6.84
CA PRO A 108 -12.98 2.80 -7.43
C PRO A 108 -14.09 2.70 -8.48
N ASN A 109 -15.18 3.43 -8.29
CA ASN A 109 -16.39 3.40 -9.11
C ASN A 109 -16.45 4.55 -10.13
N SER A 110 -15.30 5.10 -10.51
CA SER A 110 -15.16 6.15 -11.53
C SER A 110 -14.77 5.63 -12.91
N ALA A 111 -14.64 4.31 -13.07
CA ALA A 111 -14.35 3.73 -14.38
C ALA A 111 -15.47 4.08 -15.38
N GLY A 112 -15.08 4.42 -16.61
CA GLY A 112 -16.00 4.79 -17.68
C GLY A 112 -15.64 4.07 -18.97
N SER A 113 -14.98 4.79 -19.88
CA SER A 113 -14.49 4.24 -21.16
C SER A 113 -12.99 4.01 -21.21
N GLN A 114 -12.22 4.59 -20.28
CA GLN A 114 -10.77 4.48 -20.33
C GLN A 114 -10.31 3.10 -19.84
N PHE A 115 -9.33 2.53 -20.54
CA PHE A 115 -8.74 1.23 -20.22
C PHE A 115 -7.23 1.28 -20.42
N PHE A 116 -6.52 0.30 -19.85
CA PHE A 116 -5.11 0.10 -20.11
C PHE A 116 -4.80 -1.36 -20.44
N ILE A 117 -3.73 -1.56 -21.19
CA ILE A 117 -3.18 -2.87 -21.55
C ILE A 117 -1.79 -2.98 -20.91
N VAL A 118 -1.59 -4.04 -20.13
CA VAL A 118 -0.35 -4.29 -19.38
C VAL A 118 0.78 -4.70 -20.33
N HIS A 119 1.91 -3.99 -20.31
CA HIS A 119 3.08 -4.23 -21.17
C HIS A 119 4.08 -5.22 -20.53
N GLN A 120 4.27 -5.16 -19.21
CA GLN A 120 5.03 -6.14 -18.42
C GLN A 120 4.28 -6.41 -17.11
N ASP A 121 4.52 -7.55 -16.49
CA ASP A 121 3.79 -7.99 -15.29
C ASP A 121 3.74 -6.89 -14.22
N SER A 122 2.52 -6.53 -13.85
CA SER A 122 2.19 -5.37 -13.02
C SER A 122 1.34 -5.78 -11.82
N ASN A 123 1.77 -6.85 -11.14
CA ASN A 123 0.98 -7.49 -10.07
C ASN A 123 0.74 -6.60 -8.84
N PHE A 124 1.36 -5.42 -8.77
CA PHE A 124 1.03 -4.40 -7.77
C PHE A 124 -0.36 -3.77 -7.98
N LEU A 125 -0.98 -3.96 -9.15
CA LEU A 125 -2.36 -3.54 -9.45
C LEU A 125 -3.41 -4.60 -9.09
N ASP A 126 -2.97 -5.82 -8.78
CA ASP A 126 -3.86 -6.95 -8.54
C ASP A 126 -4.85 -6.63 -7.42
N THR A 127 -6.08 -7.11 -7.58
CA THR A 127 -7.19 -6.91 -6.63
C THR A 127 -7.67 -5.47 -6.44
N SER A 128 -7.04 -4.47 -7.07
CA SER A 128 -7.38 -3.03 -6.93
C SER A 128 -7.92 -2.37 -8.21
N TYR A 129 -7.99 -3.14 -9.31
CA TYR A 129 -8.48 -2.74 -10.63
C TYR A 129 -9.36 -3.83 -11.25
N THR A 130 -10.32 -3.42 -12.07
CA THR A 130 -11.22 -4.34 -12.77
C THR A 130 -10.56 -4.86 -14.04
N VAL A 131 -10.08 -6.10 -14.00
CA VAL A 131 -9.64 -6.82 -15.20
C VAL A 131 -10.85 -7.33 -15.95
N PHE A 132 -10.98 -7.02 -17.24
CA PHE A 132 -12.14 -7.43 -18.05
C PHE A 132 -11.78 -8.12 -19.37
N GLY A 133 -10.49 -8.26 -19.69
CA GLY A 133 -10.04 -9.03 -20.85
C GLY A 133 -8.54 -9.24 -20.92
N ARG A 134 -8.07 -9.84 -22.02
CA ARG A 134 -6.66 -10.02 -22.37
C ARG A 134 -6.43 -10.01 -23.87
N LEU A 135 -5.19 -9.73 -24.29
CA LEU A 135 -4.75 -9.92 -25.67
C LEU A 135 -4.75 -11.40 -26.04
N ALA A 136 -5.20 -11.72 -27.26
CA ALA A 136 -5.51 -13.08 -27.66
C ALA A 136 -4.69 -13.61 -28.87
N THR A 137 -3.92 -12.77 -29.56
CA THR A 137 -3.12 -13.18 -30.74
C THR A 137 -1.66 -12.76 -30.63
N VAL A 138 -0.76 -13.41 -31.36
CA VAL A 138 0.67 -13.04 -31.38
C VAL A 138 0.85 -11.62 -31.93
N GLU A 139 0.13 -11.29 -33.01
CA GLU A 139 0.11 -9.92 -33.58
C GLU A 139 -0.29 -8.87 -32.55
N SER A 140 -1.19 -9.21 -31.62
CA SER A 140 -1.59 -8.29 -30.56
C SER A 140 -0.43 -7.93 -29.63
N TYR A 141 0.41 -8.91 -29.27
CA TYR A 141 1.59 -8.67 -28.44
C TYR A 141 2.68 -7.89 -29.19
N ASP A 142 2.90 -8.18 -30.47
CA ASP A 142 3.83 -7.41 -31.32
C ASP A 142 3.35 -5.95 -31.47
N THR A 143 2.04 -5.75 -31.61
CA THR A 143 1.40 -4.42 -31.68
C THR A 143 1.54 -3.67 -30.36
N LEU A 144 1.34 -4.35 -29.24
CA LEU A 144 1.55 -3.79 -27.90
C LEU A 144 3.00 -3.29 -27.72
N ASP A 145 4.00 -4.10 -28.09
CA ASP A 145 5.41 -3.71 -28.02
C ASP A 145 5.72 -2.53 -28.96
N ALA A 146 5.13 -2.52 -30.16
CA ALA A 146 5.31 -1.44 -31.12
C ALA A 146 4.76 -0.10 -30.60
N ILE A 147 3.57 -0.11 -29.98
CA ILE A 147 2.96 1.08 -29.37
C ILE A 147 3.79 1.52 -28.15
N ALA A 148 4.16 0.58 -27.28
CA ALA A 148 4.94 0.87 -26.09
C ALA A 148 6.37 1.35 -26.41
N GLY A 149 6.91 1.01 -27.58
CA GLY A 149 8.21 1.46 -28.07
C GLY A 149 8.22 2.84 -28.72
N THR A 150 7.08 3.54 -28.78
CA THR A 150 7.01 4.89 -29.35
C THR A 150 7.65 5.95 -28.45
N ASN A 151 8.15 7.03 -29.03
CA ASN A 151 8.74 8.12 -28.25
C ASN A 151 7.66 8.91 -27.52
N VAL A 152 7.80 9.02 -26.20
CA VAL A 152 6.92 9.78 -25.32
C VAL A 152 7.58 11.08 -24.87
N GLY A 153 6.77 12.10 -24.63
CA GLY A 153 7.16 13.39 -24.07
C GLY A 153 6.62 13.56 -22.66
N ASP A 154 6.33 14.79 -22.27
CA ASP A 154 5.81 15.12 -20.94
C ASP A 154 4.50 14.36 -20.64
N LEU A 155 4.32 13.96 -19.37
CA LEU A 155 3.17 13.20 -18.87
C LEU A 155 2.97 11.85 -19.59
N ASP A 156 4.05 11.24 -20.07
CA ASP A 156 4.06 9.95 -20.78
C ASP A 156 3.25 9.96 -22.09
N ARG A 157 3.05 11.14 -22.69
CA ARG A 157 2.22 11.31 -23.90
C ARG A 157 3.02 11.02 -25.16
N PRO A 158 2.46 10.33 -26.17
CA PRO A 158 3.16 10.10 -27.43
C PRO A 158 3.50 11.43 -28.14
N ILE A 159 4.76 11.61 -28.55
CA ILE A 159 5.19 12.79 -29.32
C ILE A 159 4.50 12.84 -30.69
N GLN A 160 4.14 11.68 -31.24
CA GLN A 160 3.37 11.54 -32.48
C GLN A 160 2.03 10.84 -32.18
N PRO A 161 1.00 11.56 -31.69
CA PRO A 161 -0.29 10.98 -31.30
C PRO A 161 -0.94 10.12 -32.39
N ASP A 162 -0.81 10.51 -33.65
CA ASP A 162 -1.39 9.78 -34.78
C ASP A 162 -0.77 8.39 -34.99
N SER A 163 0.46 8.14 -34.55
CA SER A 163 1.12 6.83 -34.69
C SER A 163 0.44 5.75 -33.84
N VAL A 164 -0.11 6.13 -32.68
CA VAL A 164 -0.75 5.23 -31.70
C VAL A 164 -2.28 5.36 -31.70
N ARG A 165 -2.85 5.81 -32.82
CA ARG A 165 -4.30 5.99 -32.99
C ARG A 165 -4.99 4.63 -33.21
N ILE A 166 -6.12 4.45 -32.52
CA ILE A 166 -7.10 3.42 -32.82
C ILE A 166 -7.90 3.90 -34.02
N ILE A 167 -7.68 3.29 -35.18
CA ILE A 167 -8.30 3.68 -36.44
C ILE A 167 -9.76 3.26 -36.46
N PHE A 168 -10.03 2.04 -36.02
CA PHE A 168 -11.35 1.43 -36.06
C PHE A 168 -11.44 0.26 -35.08
N THR A 169 -12.63 0.05 -34.52
CA THR A 169 -12.94 -1.06 -33.62
C THR A 169 -14.14 -1.87 -34.11
N GLU A 170 -14.09 -3.19 -33.94
CA GLU A 170 -15.20 -4.09 -34.30
C GLU A 170 -15.39 -5.20 -33.27
N VAL A 171 -16.64 -5.64 -33.13
CA VAL A 171 -17.01 -6.82 -32.34
C VAL A 171 -17.19 -7.99 -33.28
N LEU A 172 -16.43 -9.06 -33.06
CA LEU A 172 -16.49 -10.29 -33.83
C LEU A 172 -16.85 -11.47 -32.93
N SER A 173 -17.37 -12.52 -33.54
CA SER A 173 -17.46 -13.83 -32.92
C SER A 173 -16.10 -14.53 -32.94
N ARG A 174 -15.81 -15.34 -31.93
CA ARG A 174 -14.55 -16.08 -31.76
C ARG A 174 -14.17 -16.90 -32.99
N ASP A 175 -15.13 -17.51 -33.68
CA ASP A 175 -14.91 -18.32 -34.89
C ASP A 175 -14.49 -17.49 -36.12
N GLN A 176 -14.67 -16.18 -36.08
CA GLN A 176 -14.27 -15.27 -37.16
C GLN A 176 -12.80 -14.83 -37.07
N VAL A 177 -12.09 -15.19 -35.99
CA VAL A 177 -10.68 -14.84 -35.76
C VAL A 177 -9.81 -16.09 -35.86
N SER A 178 -8.92 -16.13 -36.85
CA SER A 178 -8.21 -17.35 -37.26
C SER A 178 -6.93 -17.66 -36.46
N ASP A 179 -6.42 -16.74 -35.66
CA ASP A 179 -5.09 -16.78 -35.03
C ASP A 179 -5.12 -16.63 -33.49
N LEU A 180 -6.25 -16.95 -32.88
CA LEU A 180 -6.40 -16.96 -31.42
C LEU A 180 -5.48 -17.99 -30.76
N GLN A 181 -4.76 -17.56 -29.73
CA GLN A 181 -3.90 -18.41 -28.92
C GLN A 181 -4.71 -19.20 -27.89
N ASP A 182 -4.34 -20.46 -27.65
CA ASP A 182 -4.85 -21.25 -26.53
C ASP A 182 -4.01 -20.94 -25.28
N MET A 183 -4.50 -20.00 -24.48
CA MET A 183 -3.80 -19.50 -23.29
C MET A 183 -4.34 -20.08 -21.97
N GLY A 184 -5.32 -20.98 -22.01
CA GLY A 184 -6.02 -21.45 -20.81
C GLY A 184 -6.69 -20.32 -20.01
N PRO A 185 -7.13 -20.57 -18.77
CA PRO A 185 -7.65 -19.52 -17.89
C PRO A 185 -6.54 -18.55 -17.46
N PRO A 186 -6.84 -17.26 -17.21
CA PRO A 186 -5.85 -16.31 -16.73
C PRO A 186 -5.35 -16.68 -15.32
N GLN A 187 -4.11 -16.28 -14.99
CA GLN A 187 -3.56 -16.49 -13.66
C GLN A 187 -4.32 -15.67 -12.62
N ARG A 188 -4.42 -16.21 -11.40
CA ARG A 188 -5.20 -15.61 -10.32
C ARG A 188 -4.44 -15.59 -9.00
N THR A 189 -4.64 -14.52 -8.23
CA THR A 189 -4.11 -14.40 -6.88
C THR A 189 -4.85 -15.32 -5.91
N THR A 190 -4.17 -15.72 -4.83
CA THR A 190 -4.71 -16.61 -3.79
C THR A 190 -5.51 -15.88 -2.71
N GLY A 191 -5.79 -14.57 -2.88
CA GLY A 191 -6.53 -13.73 -1.93
C GLY A 191 -7.87 -13.27 -2.47
N ALA A 192 -8.78 -12.83 -1.57
CA ALA A 192 -10.03 -12.20 -1.98
C ALA A 192 -9.75 -10.81 -2.60
N PRO A 193 -10.47 -10.39 -3.66
CA PRO A 193 -10.36 -9.03 -4.20
C PRO A 193 -10.58 -7.97 -3.11
N GLN A 194 -9.89 -6.83 -3.17
CA GLN A 194 -10.12 -5.74 -2.21
C GLN A 194 -11.57 -5.27 -2.35
N GLN A 195 -12.24 -4.95 -1.23
CA GLN A 195 -13.56 -4.33 -1.30
C GLN A 195 -13.42 -2.87 -1.77
N PRO A 196 -14.40 -2.33 -2.54
CA PRO A 196 -14.37 -0.93 -2.98
C PRO A 196 -14.20 0.02 -1.78
N GLN A 197 -13.33 1.03 -1.93
CA GLN A 197 -13.11 2.11 -0.96
C GLN A 197 -14.46 2.70 -0.50
N GLN A 198 -14.63 2.91 0.80
CA GLN A 198 -15.83 3.53 1.34
C GLN A 198 -15.96 4.97 0.79
N ARG A 199 -17.13 5.30 0.24
CA ARG A 199 -17.49 6.69 -0.11
C ARG A 199 -17.40 7.59 1.12
N SER A 200 -16.98 8.84 0.92
CA SER A 200 -17.02 9.92 1.92
C SER A 200 -18.27 9.91 2.79
N GLY A 201 -18.12 10.24 4.08
CA GLY A 201 -19.21 10.32 5.04
C GLY A 201 -18.75 9.89 6.42
N ASP A 202 -19.67 9.33 7.20
CA ASP A 202 -19.37 8.77 8.52
C ASP A 202 -18.46 7.55 8.38
N TYR A 203 -17.25 7.66 8.90
CA TYR A 203 -16.30 6.59 9.05
C TYR A 203 -16.28 6.17 10.52
N THR A 204 -16.54 4.89 10.78
CA THR A 204 -16.46 4.33 12.14
C THR A 204 -15.59 3.08 12.11
N SER A 205 -14.51 3.09 12.89
CA SER A 205 -13.64 1.92 13.06
C SER A 205 -13.62 1.48 14.52
N LYS A 206 -14.16 0.29 14.77
CA LYS A 206 -14.02 -0.39 16.06
C LYS A 206 -12.56 -0.80 16.32
N ALA A 207 -11.84 -1.22 15.29
CA ALA A 207 -10.43 -1.61 15.40
C ALA A 207 -9.54 -0.45 15.83
N TYR A 208 -9.80 0.74 15.31
CA TYR A 208 -9.08 1.95 15.65
C TYR A 208 -9.72 2.77 16.78
N ASN A 209 -10.84 2.31 17.34
CA ASN A 209 -11.60 2.92 18.44
C ASN A 209 -12.04 4.38 18.19
N PHE A 210 -12.40 4.76 16.95
CA PHE A 210 -12.89 6.11 16.68
C PHE A 210 -13.92 6.18 15.55
N SER A 211 -14.65 7.29 15.53
CA SER A 211 -15.55 7.71 14.48
C SER A 211 -15.20 9.12 14.03
N ILE A 212 -15.30 9.40 12.74
CA ILE A 212 -15.16 10.73 12.15
C ILE A 212 -15.97 10.82 10.87
N ARG A 213 -16.50 11.99 10.54
CA ARG A 213 -17.09 12.26 9.23
C ARG A 213 -16.07 12.94 8.32
N PHE A 214 -15.67 12.26 7.25
CA PHE A 214 -14.86 12.88 6.19
C PHE A 214 -15.72 13.79 5.30
N PRO A 215 -15.15 14.83 4.66
CA PRO A 215 -15.93 15.74 3.83
C PRO A 215 -16.57 15.00 2.65
N GLU A 216 -17.78 15.40 2.26
CA GLU A 216 -18.50 14.78 1.14
C GLU A 216 -17.69 14.88 -0.17
N GLY A 217 -17.67 13.81 -0.96
CA GLY A 217 -16.93 13.71 -2.21
C GLY A 217 -15.46 13.27 -2.07
N TRP A 218 -14.98 13.03 -0.85
CA TRP A 218 -13.61 12.55 -0.59
C TRP A 218 -13.50 11.02 -0.67
N ALA A 219 -12.42 10.52 -1.27
CA ALA A 219 -12.12 9.09 -1.33
C ALA A 219 -11.39 8.65 -0.05
N VAL A 220 -11.98 7.75 0.75
CA VAL A 220 -11.42 7.30 2.02
C VAL A 220 -10.89 5.87 1.89
N GLN A 221 -9.62 5.67 2.27
CA GLN A 221 -8.94 4.39 2.19
C GLN A 221 -8.34 3.99 3.55
N ASP A 222 -8.66 2.78 4.01
CA ASP A 222 -7.95 2.11 5.11
C ASP A 222 -6.66 1.49 4.57
N LEU A 223 -5.55 1.86 5.20
CA LEU A 223 -4.20 1.50 4.80
C LEU A 223 -3.54 0.55 5.83
N GLY A 224 -4.19 0.25 6.96
CA GLY A 224 -3.74 -0.77 7.92
C GLY A 224 -2.51 -0.43 8.77
N GLY A 225 -2.05 0.82 8.73
CA GLY A 225 -0.92 1.44 9.46
C GLY A 225 0.18 0.56 10.08
N MET A 226 1.27 0.35 9.32
CA MET A 226 2.65 0.07 9.78
C MET A 226 3.61 0.87 8.87
N GLY A 227 4.18 1.98 9.36
CA GLY A 227 5.10 2.83 8.57
C GLY A 227 4.44 3.72 7.50
N ARG A 228 3.10 3.80 7.52
CA ARG A 228 2.26 4.62 6.63
C ARG A 228 1.00 5.02 7.41
N PRO A 229 0.17 5.98 6.92
CA PRO A 229 -1.08 6.32 7.58
C PRO A 229 -1.96 5.08 7.81
N ASN A 230 -2.76 5.09 8.86
CA ASN A 230 -3.83 4.10 9.06
C ASN A 230 -4.97 4.37 8.08
N LEU A 231 -5.27 5.64 7.82
CA LEU A 231 -6.27 6.05 6.83
C LEU A 231 -5.74 7.20 5.99
N ALA A 232 -6.19 7.27 4.74
CA ALA A 232 -6.03 8.44 3.90
C ALA A 232 -7.39 8.81 3.31
N ALA A 233 -7.75 10.08 3.39
CA ALA A 233 -8.89 10.65 2.68
C ALA A 233 -8.37 11.70 1.69
N VAL A 234 -8.72 11.57 0.41
CA VAL A 234 -8.26 12.48 -0.64
C VAL A 234 -9.46 13.21 -1.24
N GLY A 235 -9.40 14.54 -1.24
CA GLY A 235 -10.43 15.41 -1.77
C GLY A 235 -10.44 15.46 -3.30
N PRO A 236 -11.57 15.87 -3.88
CA PRO A 236 -11.69 16.05 -5.32
C PRO A 236 -10.88 17.28 -5.77
N GLY A 237 -10.06 17.12 -6.80
CA GLY A 237 -9.33 18.24 -7.40
C GLY A 237 -8.23 17.81 -8.36
N ASP A 238 -7.98 18.63 -9.37
CA ASP A 238 -6.93 18.44 -10.39
C ASP A 238 -5.61 19.13 -10.02
N SER A 239 -5.47 19.58 -8.76
CA SER A 239 -4.25 20.20 -8.27
C SER A 239 -3.10 19.19 -8.23
N ALA A 240 -1.88 19.67 -8.50
CA ALA A 240 -0.67 18.84 -8.43
C ALA A 240 -0.50 18.13 -7.08
N ILE A 241 -1.01 18.73 -6.00
CA ILE A 241 -1.20 18.11 -4.69
C ILE A 241 -2.67 18.29 -4.31
N PRO A 242 -3.51 17.24 -4.40
CA PRO A 242 -4.89 17.32 -3.97
C PRO A 242 -4.97 17.44 -2.46
N SER A 243 -5.99 18.15 -1.99
CA SER A 243 -6.27 18.28 -0.56
C SER A 243 -6.49 16.89 0.04
N ASN A 244 -5.76 16.56 1.10
CA ASN A 244 -5.81 15.23 1.69
C ASN A 244 -5.72 15.27 3.21
N ILE A 245 -6.28 14.24 3.85
CA ILE A 245 -6.23 13.99 5.29
C ILE A 245 -5.59 12.61 5.48
N ALA A 246 -4.41 12.56 6.07
CA ALA A 246 -3.80 11.33 6.56
C ALA A 246 -4.08 11.18 8.05
N VAL A 247 -4.47 9.98 8.48
CA VAL A 247 -4.70 9.66 9.89
C VAL A 247 -3.70 8.61 10.34
N TYR A 248 -2.91 8.96 11.34
CA TYR A 248 -1.98 8.07 12.03
C TYR A 248 -2.53 7.75 13.41
N ILE A 249 -2.49 6.48 13.77
CA ILE A 249 -3.05 5.96 15.01
C ILE A 249 -2.01 5.07 15.65
N GLU A 250 -1.53 5.53 16.80
CA GLU A 250 -0.48 4.87 17.56
C GLU A 250 -0.96 4.58 18.98
N ASP A 251 -0.36 3.59 19.64
CA ASP A 251 -0.61 3.36 21.05
C ASP A 251 0.10 4.43 21.88
N ALA A 252 -0.65 5.11 22.74
CA ALA A 252 -0.12 6.19 23.56
C ALA A 252 0.87 5.70 24.62
N GLY A 253 0.72 4.46 25.10
CA GLY A 253 1.52 3.97 26.22
C GLY A 253 1.43 4.92 27.42
N ASN A 254 2.57 5.53 27.80
CA ASN A 254 2.64 6.53 28.86
C ASN A 254 2.73 7.99 28.34
N HIS A 255 2.65 8.19 27.03
CA HIS A 255 2.73 9.51 26.41
C HIS A 255 1.43 10.29 26.66
N THR A 256 1.59 11.51 27.16
CA THR A 256 0.54 12.52 27.24
C THR A 256 0.60 13.44 26.02
N LEU A 257 -0.47 14.18 25.75
CA LEU A 257 -0.48 15.17 24.66
C LEU A 257 0.69 16.16 24.76
N ASN A 258 1.03 16.62 25.98
CA ASN A 258 2.16 17.52 26.20
C ASN A 258 3.50 16.87 25.83
N THR A 259 3.70 15.60 26.19
CA THR A 259 4.95 14.90 25.85
C THR A 259 5.07 14.63 24.35
N VAL A 260 3.95 14.37 23.66
CA VAL A 260 3.93 14.19 22.20
C VAL A 260 4.24 15.52 21.51
N ARG A 261 3.61 16.62 21.96
CA ARG A 261 3.90 17.98 21.50
C ARG A 261 5.38 18.32 21.64
N ASP A 262 5.95 18.12 22.84
CA ASP A 262 7.32 18.53 23.14
C ASP A 262 8.32 17.75 22.28
N SER A 263 8.10 16.44 22.06
CA SER A 263 8.91 15.64 21.14
C SER A 263 8.83 16.17 19.72
N LYS A 264 7.61 16.40 19.20
CA LYS A 264 7.39 16.88 17.83
C LYS A 264 8.05 18.23 17.57
N LEU A 265 7.97 19.18 18.50
CA LEU A 265 8.61 20.49 18.32
C LEU A 265 10.13 20.36 18.25
N VAL A 266 10.75 19.49 19.05
CA VAL A 266 12.19 19.23 18.97
C VAL A 266 12.58 18.62 17.62
N ASP A 267 11.80 17.65 17.13
CA ASP A 267 12.06 17.01 15.84
C ASP A 267 11.94 18.03 14.68
N LEU A 268 10.93 18.90 14.71
CA LEU A 268 10.70 19.90 13.67
C LEU A 268 11.66 21.09 13.74
N GLU A 269 12.16 21.46 14.92
CA GLU A 269 13.23 22.47 15.06
C GLU A 269 14.50 22.06 14.32
N SER A 270 14.78 20.74 14.23
CA SER A 270 15.92 20.24 13.44
C SER A 270 15.72 20.34 11.92
N LEU A 271 14.46 20.41 11.46
CA LEU A 271 14.09 20.55 10.06
C LEU A 271 13.91 22.01 9.62
N ALA A 272 13.64 22.92 10.57
CA ALA A 272 13.53 24.36 10.33
C ALA A 272 14.87 25.05 9.97
N GLU A 273 15.97 24.29 9.90
CA GLU A 273 17.24 24.76 9.29
C GLU A 273 17.19 24.74 7.75
N ASP A 274 16.18 24.08 7.16
CA ASP A 274 15.87 24.15 5.73
C ASP A 274 15.15 25.47 5.40
N VAL A 275 15.53 26.15 4.31
CA VAL A 275 15.04 27.51 3.96
C VAL A 275 13.58 27.47 3.50
N ASP A 276 13.12 26.31 3.05
CA ASP A 276 11.82 26.13 2.39
C ASP A 276 10.70 25.67 3.36
N PHE A 277 11.04 25.06 4.50
CA PHE A 277 10.09 24.61 5.53
C PHE A 277 9.91 25.62 6.68
N GLN A 278 8.67 26.02 6.97
CA GLN A 278 8.37 27.02 8.00
C GLN A 278 7.17 26.63 8.86
N ILE A 279 7.37 26.54 10.18
CA ILE A 279 6.27 26.43 11.15
C ILE A 279 5.64 27.82 11.30
N THR A 280 4.35 27.93 10.98
CA THR A 280 3.63 29.21 11.02
C THR A 280 2.81 29.38 12.30
N ASN A 281 2.33 28.29 12.89
CA ASN A 281 1.54 28.31 14.11
C ASN A 281 1.66 26.97 14.86
N HIS A 282 1.57 27.01 16.18
CA HIS A 282 1.43 25.82 17.00
C HIS A 282 0.75 26.19 18.32
N GLN A 283 -0.30 25.46 18.71
CA GLN A 283 -1.09 25.80 19.89
C GLN A 283 -1.81 24.59 20.48
N LEU A 284 -2.10 24.67 21.79
CA LEU A 284 -3.07 23.79 22.42
C LEU A 284 -4.45 24.45 22.35
N SER A 285 -5.45 23.69 21.97
CA SER A 285 -6.84 24.13 21.94
C SER A 285 -7.79 22.99 22.34
N THR A 286 -9.09 23.23 22.26
CA THR A 286 -10.10 22.22 22.55
C THR A 286 -11.02 22.05 21.33
N ILE A 287 -11.18 20.81 20.87
CA ILE A 287 -12.12 20.44 19.80
C ILE A 287 -12.98 19.27 20.32
N ASN A 288 -14.30 19.43 20.32
CA ASN A 288 -15.27 18.42 20.77
C ASN A 288 -14.92 17.79 22.14
N ASP A 289 -14.63 18.63 23.14
CA ASP A 289 -14.19 18.28 24.51
C ASP A 289 -12.82 17.56 24.63
N TYR A 290 -12.12 17.33 23.52
CA TYR A 290 -10.74 16.85 23.54
C TYR A 290 -9.76 18.01 23.61
N THR A 291 -8.75 17.89 24.47
CA THR A 291 -7.57 18.77 24.37
C THR A 291 -6.76 18.31 23.16
N VAL A 292 -6.44 19.23 22.25
CA VAL A 292 -5.74 18.94 21.01
C VAL A 292 -4.51 19.82 20.87
N PHE A 293 -3.47 19.28 20.23
CA PHE A 293 -2.32 20.06 19.78
C PHE A 293 -2.43 20.27 18.27
N THR A 294 -2.45 21.53 17.85
CA THR A 294 -2.47 21.92 16.43
C THR A 294 -1.13 22.50 16.03
N LEU A 295 -0.60 22.10 14.89
CA LEU A 295 0.60 22.64 14.29
C LEU A 295 0.35 22.95 12.82
N ASP A 296 0.65 24.17 12.41
CA ASP A 296 0.57 24.62 11.03
C ASP A 296 1.97 24.87 10.49
N ALA A 297 2.24 24.36 9.29
CA ALA A 297 3.51 24.54 8.61
C ALA A 297 3.29 24.79 7.12
N GLN A 298 4.31 25.31 6.45
CA GLN A 298 4.35 25.53 5.02
C GLN A 298 5.68 25.02 4.48
N ASP A 299 5.66 24.47 3.28
CA ASP A 299 6.87 23.97 2.61
C ASP A 299 6.82 24.25 1.11
N LYS A 300 7.99 24.27 0.46
CA LYS A 300 8.12 24.51 -0.98
C LYS A 300 8.72 23.30 -1.68
N PHE A 301 7.97 22.75 -2.62
CA PHE A 301 8.40 21.61 -3.41
C PHE A 301 8.84 22.04 -4.80
N SER A 302 10.04 21.65 -5.20
CA SER A 302 10.46 21.75 -6.60
C SER A 302 9.89 20.58 -7.39
N ALA A 303 8.80 20.83 -8.12
CA ALA A 303 8.29 19.92 -9.12
C ALA A 303 8.85 20.32 -10.50
N GLY A 304 8.99 19.39 -11.43
CA GLY A 304 9.58 19.66 -12.76
C GLY A 304 8.91 20.77 -13.58
N THR A 305 7.76 21.29 -13.14
CA THR A 305 6.98 22.39 -13.72
C THR A 305 7.11 23.73 -12.99
N GLY A 306 7.74 23.79 -11.82
CA GLY A 306 7.86 25.01 -10.98
C GLY A 306 7.98 24.72 -9.48
N ILE A 307 7.93 25.77 -8.65
CA ILE A 307 7.86 25.66 -7.19
C ILE A 307 6.39 25.58 -6.78
N ILE A 308 6.03 24.57 -5.98
CA ILE A 308 4.69 24.39 -5.41
C ILE A 308 4.77 24.69 -3.92
N ASP A 309 4.04 25.72 -3.47
CA ASP A 309 3.90 26.03 -2.05
C ASP A 309 2.76 25.17 -1.46
N VAL A 310 3.04 24.46 -0.38
CA VAL A 310 2.11 23.52 0.27
C VAL A 310 1.91 23.93 1.71
N GLY A 311 0.65 23.95 2.15
CA GLY A 311 0.29 24.14 3.54
C GLY A 311 0.01 22.81 4.23
N TYR A 312 0.36 22.72 5.51
CA TYR A 312 0.09 21.60 6.38
C TYR A 312 -0.63 22.06 7.64
N ARG A 313 -1.63 21.29 8.07
CA ARG A 313 -2.20 21.38 9.43
C ARG A 313 -2.22 20.00 10.06
N GLU A 314 -1.44 19.82 11.11
CA GLU A 314 -1.48 18.63 11.95
C GLU A 314 -2.34 18.90 13.19
N VAL A 315 -3.23 17.96 13.53
CA VAL A 315 -3.97 17.93 14.79
C VAL A 315 -3.74 16.61 15.48
N THR A 316 -3.17 16.67 16.69
CA THR A 316 -2.90 15.49 17.52
C THR A 316 -3.82 15.46 18.74
N ILE A 317 -4.42 14.29 19.00
CA ILE A 317 -5.33 14.01 20.11
C ILE A 317 -4.82 12.77 20.83
N VAL A 318 -4.72 12.82 22.17
CA VAL A 318 -4.40 11.64 22.99
C VAL A 318 -5.62 11.28 23.83
N SER A 319 -6.18 10.09 23.60
CA SER A 319 -7.41 9.64 24.28
C SER A 319 -7.54 8.11 24.26
N SER A 320 -8.13 7.53 25.31
CA SER A 320 -8.33 6.08 25.48
C SER A 320 -7.11 5.23 25.12
N GLY A 321 -5.93 5.62 25.61
CA GLY A 321 -4.68 4.89 25.38
C GLY A 321 -4.12 4.98 23.95
N LYS A 322 -4.63 5.86 23.09
CA LYS A 322 -4.18 6.06 21.71
C LYS A 322 -3.81 7.51 21.40
N ILE A 323 -2.89 7.68 20.46
CA ILE A 323 -2.53 8.95 19.84
C ILE A 323 -3.14 8.94 18.45
N TYR A 324 -4.03 9.89 18.18
CA TYR A 324 -4.61 10.13 16.87
C TYR A 324 -3.97 11.40 16.31
N THR A 325 -3.22 11.26 15.22
CA THR A 325 -2.62 12.37 14.51
C THR A 325 -3.26 12.50 13.14
N PHE A 326 -3.96 13.61 12.92
CA PHE A 326 -4.60 13.96 11.67
C PHE A 326 -3.74 14.99 10.96
N LEU A 327 -3.21 14.65 9.79
CA LEU A 327 -2.41 15.55 8.96
C LEU A 327 -3.22 15.95 7.73
N PHE A 328 -3.57 17.22 7.65
CA PHE A 328 -4.15 17.83 6.46
C PHE A 328 -3.06 18.50 5.62
N SER A 329 -3.12 18.33 4.31
CA SER A 329 -2.25 19.06 3.38
C SER A 329 -2.97 19.44 2.08
N SER A 330 -2.63 20.60 1.53
CA SER A 330 -3.11 21.10 0.24
C SER A 330 -2.16 22.14 -0.36
N VAL A 331 -2.38 22.52 -1.61
CA VAL A 331 -1.71 23.71 -2.20
C VAL A 331 -2.06 24.96 -1.37
N LEU A 332 -1.06 25.82 -1.17
CA LEU A 332 -1.17 26.97 -0.26
C LEU A 332 -2.25 27.98 -0.67
N ASP A 333 -2.45 28.18 -1.97
CA ASP A 333 -3.43 29.13 -2.52
C ASP A 333 -4.88 28.87 -2.05
N ASN A 334 -5.23 27.60 -1.80
CA ASN A 334 -6.57 27.17 -1.36
C ASN A 334 -6.58 26.68 0.10
N PHE A 335 -5.46 26.79 0.82
CA PHE A 335 -5.30 26.15 2.12
C PHE A 335 -6.33 26.63 3.15
N GLU A 336 -6.57 27.94 3.24
CA GLU A 336 -7.51 28.51 4.20
C GLU A 336 -8.98 28.09 3.94
N SER A 337 -9.37 27.85 2.68
CA SER A 337 -10.71 27.35 2.37
C SER A 337 -10.83 25.87 2.67
N ASP A 338 -9.82 25.09 2.32
CA ASP A 338 -9.89 23.63 2.37
C ASP A 338 -9.70 23.11 3.80
N VAL A 339 -8.89 23.82 4.60
CA VAL A 339 -8.68 23.48 6.01
C VAL A 339 -9.95 23.65 6.85
N LEU A 340 -10.94 24.43 6.38
CA LEU A 340 -12.25 24.51 7.03
C LEU A 340 -12.99 23.17 6.96
N LEU A 341 -12.92 22.47 5.81
CA LEU A 341 -13.53 21.15 5.66
C LEU A 341 -12.89 20.14 6.61
N PHE A 342 -11.56 20.19 6.75
CA PHE A 342 -10.83 19.40 7.73
C PHE A 342 -11.23 19.72 9.17
N THR A 343 -11.40 21.00 9.49
CA THR A 343 -11.82 21.45 10.83
C THR A 343 -13.24 20.98 11.16
N GLU A 344 -14.17 20.99 10.20
CA GLU A 344 -15.52 20.44 10.39
C GLU A 344 -15.48 18.92 10.58
N SER A 345 -14.64 18.18 9.85
CA SER A 345 -14.43 16.75 10.09
C SER A 345 -13.94 16.48 11.51
N LEU A 346 -12.94 17.22 12.00
CA LEU A 346 -12.42 17.07 13.37
C LEU A 346 -13.47 17.34 14.46
N LYS A 347 -14.45 18.21 14.21
CA LYS A 347 -15.56 18.44 15.18
C LYS A 347 -16.45 17.22 15.35
N THR A 348 -16.49 16.32 14.37
CA THR A 348 -17.25 15.06 14.42
C THR A 348 -16.44 13.89 14.99
N PHE A 349 -15.17 14.12 15.34
CA PHE A 349 -14.31 13.09 15.91
C PHE A 349 -14.83 12.65 17.28
N GLU A 350 -15.00 11.34 17.44
CA GLU A 350 -15.40 10.71 18.69
C GLU A 350 -14.68 9.38 18.93
N VAL A 351 -14.25 9.14 20.15
CA VAL A 351 -13.74 7.83 20.58
C VAL A 351 -14.91 6.95 21.02
N LEU A 352 -14.99 5.74 20.48
CA LEU A 352 -16.15 4.84 20.65
C LEU A 352 -16.24 4.28 22.07
N VAL A 353 -15.12 3.87 22.65
CA VAL A 353 -15.00 3.46 24.05
C VAL A 353 -14.13 4.47 24.77
N ARG A 354 -14.77 5.31 25.59
CA ARG A 354 -14.08 6.18 26.54
C ARG A 354 -13.70 5.35 27.76
N ASP A 355 -12.53 5.61 28.34
CA ASP A 355 -12.16 5.07 29.65
C ASP A 355 -13.09 5.66 30.74
N THR A 356 -14.34 5.19 30.80
CA THR A 356 -15.24 5.46 31.90
C THR A 356 -15.13 4.32 32.89
N SER A 357 -14.42 4.60 33.99
CA SER A 357 -14.58 3.91 35.25
C SER A 357 -16.02 4.09 35.75
N THR A 358 -16.95 3.25 35.29
CA THR A 358 -18.24 3.01 35.96
C THR A 358 -18.84 1.70 35.47
N GLU A 359 -19.02 0.79 36.42
CA GLU A 359 -19.85 -0.40 36.33
C GLU A 359 -21.25 -0.03 35.80
N GLU A 360 -21.78 -0.75 34.81
CA GLU A 360 -23.10 -1.39 34.88
C GLU A 360 -23.49 -2.15 33.60
N THR A 361 -23.97 -3.38 33.83
CA THR A 361 -24.85 -4.22 32.99
C THR A 361 -24.35 -4.79 31.66
N MET A 362 -23.66 -5.91 31.85
CA MET A 362 -23.64 -7.08 30.96
C MET A 362 -25.06 -7.65 30.78
N GLN A 363 -25.60 -7.66 29.55
CA GLN A 363 -26.63 -8.63 29.15
C GLN A 363 -26.71 -8.80 27.61
N ASP A 364 -26.52 -10.06 27.22
CA ASP A 364 -26.93 -10.76 26.00
C ASP A 364 -26.52 -10.19 24.63
N ILE A 365 -25.46 -10.76 24.04
CA ILE A 365 -25.55 -11.56 22.79
C ILE A 365 -24.51 -12.68 22.86
N ASP A 366 -25.00 -13.91 23.02
CA ASP A 366 -24.27 -15.16 22.82
C ASP A 366 -24.21 -15.50 21.31
N THR A 367 -23.20 -16.27 20.93
CA THR A 367 -22.94 -16.96 19.64
C THR A 367 -22.11 -16.25 18.54
N LEU A 368 -20.80 -16.56 18.58
CA LEU A 368 -19.93 -17.00 17.47
C LEU A 368 -19.60 -16.00 16.34
N ASP A 369 -18.46 -15.31 16.46
CA ASP A 369 -17.30 -15.58 15.59
C ASP A 369 -16.01 -15.15 16.32
N ASP A 370 -15.28 -16.16 16.80
CA ASP A 370 -14.14 -16.07 17.71
C ASP A 370 -12.84 -16.22 16.89
N THR A 371 -12.65 -15.35 15.90
CA THR A 371 -11.38 -15.24 15.16
C THR A 371 -11.20 -13.82 14.61
N LEU A 372 -10.67 -12.90 15.43
CA LEU A 372 -9.82 -11.73 15.04
C LEU A 372 -9.47 -10.86 16.25
N SER A 373 -9.23 -11.49 17.41
CA SER A 373 -8.62 -10.86 18.57
C SER A 373 -7.29 -11.56 18.85
N GLY A 374 -6.18 -10.87 18.61
CA GLY A 374 -4.84 -11.32 19.04
C GLY A 374 -3.93 -11.75 17.90
N GLY A 375 -2.90 -10.95 17.62
CA GLY A 375 -1.77 -11.40 16.83
C GLY A 375 -0.50 -10.64 17.20
N GLY A 376 0.00 -10.86 18.42
CA GLY A 376 1.20 -10.19 18.92
C GLY A 376 2.47 -10.61 18.17
N CYS A 377 3.40 -9.68 18.01
CA CYS A 377 4.77 -10.02 17.62
C CYS A 377 5.48 -10.61 18.86
N LEU A 378 6.03 -11.82 18.78
CA LEU A 378 6.79 -12.50 19.84
C LEU A 378 7.93 -11.61 20.34
N ILE A 379 8.74 -11.09 19.42
CA ILE A 379 9.89 -10.26 19.77
C ILE A 379 9.44 -8.95 20.44
N ALA A 380 8.37 -8.33 19.94
CA ALA A 380 7.85 -7.08 20.50
C ALA A 380 7.23 -7.29 21.89
N THR A 381 6.51 -8.40 22.08
CA THR A 381 5.86 -8.76 23.35
C THR A 381 6.90 -9.10 24.41
N ALA A 382 7.94 -9.85 24.03
CA ALA A 382 9.05 -10.19 24.90
C ALA A 382 9.90 -8.97 25.26
N ALA A 383 10.09 -8.02 24.33
CA ALA A 383 10.90 -6.82 24.57
C ALA A 383 10.16 -5.67 25.28
N PHE A 384 8.82 -5.71 25.33
CA PHE A 384 8.00 -4.66 25.91
C PHE A 384 8.43 -4.32 27.35
N GLY A 385 8.74 -3.04 27.61
CA GLY A 385 9.18 -2.56 28.91
C GLY A 385 10.56 -3.05 29.36
N SER A 386 11.46 -3.36 28.42
CA SER A 386 12.85 -3.76 28.71
C SER A 386 13.89 -2.88 28.03
N GLU A 387 15.15 -3.02 28.45
CA GLU A 387 16.30 -2.36 27.82
C GLU A 387 16.53 -2.78 26.35
N MET A 388 15.78 -3.77 25.83
CA MET A 388 15.86 -4.21 24.43
C MET A 388 15.09 -3.34 23.44
N ALA A 389 14.32 -2.34 23.92
CA ALA A 389 13.59 -1.43 23.02
C ALA A 389 14.53 -0.68 22.08
N THR A 390 15.66 -0.16 22.58
CA THR A 390 16.62 0.61 21.78
C THR A 390 17.32 -0.23 20.71
N PRO A 391 17.90 -1.42 21.02
CA PRO A 391 18.45 -2.29 19.98
C PRO A 391 17.43 -2.74 18.92
N ILE A 392 16.16 -2.97 19.30
CA ILE A 392 15.12 -3.37 18.35
C ILE A 392 14.74 -2.22 17.41
N GLN A 393 14.72 -0.99 17.92
CA GLN A 393 14.46 0.19 17.10
C GLN A 393 15.58 0.39 16.08
N GLN A 394 16.85 0.26 16.48
CA GLN A 394 17.99 0.31 15.56
C GLN A 394 17.94 -0.79 14.49
N LEU A 395 17.42 -1.97 14.82
CA LEU A 395 17.22 -3.05 13.85
C LEU A 395 16.08 -2.76 12.87
N ARG A 396 15.06 -2.00 13.27
CA ARG A 396 13.99 -1.54 12.36
C ARG A 396 14.53 -0.51 11.38
N GLU A 397 15.31 0.45 11.85
CA GLU A 397 15.99 1.44 11.00
C GLU A 397 16.95 0.76 10.02
N LEU A 398 17.78 -0.17 10.49
CA LEU A 398 18.66 -0.97 9.61
C LEU A 398 17.87 -1.75 8.55
N ARG A 399 16.73 -2.35 8.94
CA ARG A 399 15.84 -3.04 8.00
C ARG A 399 15.35 -2.07 6.93
N ASP A 400 14.76 -0.96 7.35
CA ASP A 400 14.03 -0.03 6.45
C ASP A 400 14.98 0.77 5.57
N GLU A 401 16.10 1.23 6.13
CA GLU A 401 17.03 2.13 5.43
C GLU A 401 18.13 1.40 4.67
N ARG A 402 18.45 0.14 4.99
CA ARG A 402 19.58 -0.56 4.35
C ARG A 402 19.17 -1.88 3.74
N LEU A 403 18.50 -2.73 4.52
CA LEU A 403 18.18 -4.09 4.07
C LEU A 403 17.12 -4.08 2.95
N MET A 404 16.07 -3.26 3.09
CA MET A 404 14.97 -3.16 2.13
C MET A 404 15.35 -2.42 0.83
N GLN A 405 16.49 -1.74 0.80
CA GLN A 405 17.01 -1.08 -0.41
C GLN A 405 17.75 -2.05 -1.36
N THR A 406 18.00 -3.29 -0.93
CA THR A 406 18.74 -4.31 -1.71
C THR A 406 17.81 -5.45 -2.12
N GLY A 407 18.02 -6.05 -3.30
CA GLY A 407 17.19 -7.15 -3.78
C GLY A 407 17.32 -8.41 -2.91
N VAL A 408 18.54 -8.69 -2.42
CA VAL A 408 18.79 -9.83 -1.53
C VAL A 408 18.20 -9.59 -0.13
N GLY A 409 18.30 -8.37 0.41
CA GLY A 409 17.73 -8.03 1.71
C GLY A 409 16.21 -8.04 1.70
N TYR A 410 15.57 -7.52 0.65
CA TYR A 410 14.13 -7.59 0.44
C TYR A 410 13.63 -9.05 0.38
N GLY A 411 14.30 -9.91 -0.41
CA GLY A 411 13.96 -11.33 -0.51
C GLY A 411 14.12 -12.09 0.81
N PHE A 412 15.19 -11.81 1.55
CA PHE A 412 15.41 -12.38 2.88
C PHE A 412 14.32 -11.96 3.88
N MET A 413 13.98 -10.67 3.94
CA MET A 413 12.96 -10.17 4.87
C MET A 413 11.57 -10.68 4.54
N THR A 414 11.26 -10.82 3.25
CA THR A 414 9.99 -11.43 2.81
C THR A 414 9.88 -12.87 3.30
N GLY A 415 10.91 -13.70 3.06
CA GLY A 415 10.93 -15.09 3.53
C GLY A 415 10.95 -15.23 5.06
N PHE A 416 11.72 -14.38 5.75
CA PHE A 416 11.74 -14.33 7.21
C PHE A 416 10.36 -13.98 7.78
N ASN A 417 9.70 -12.94 7.25
CA ASN A 417 8.38 -12.51 7.70
C ASN A 417 7.33 -13.61 7.51
N THR A 418 7.33 -14.28 6.35
CA THR A 418 6.43 -15.42 6.09
C THR A 418 6.55 -16.48 7.17
N ILE A 419 7.77 -16.85 7.56
CA ILE A 419 8.00 -17.87 8.59
C ILE A 419 7.69 -17.31 9.98
N TYR A 420 8.19 -16.13 10.32
CA TYR A 420 8.03 -15.49 11.62
C TYR A 420 6.56 -15.33 12.03
N TYR A 421 5.72 -14.85 11.11
CA TYR A 421 4.30 -14.61 11.41
C TYR A 421 3.45 -15.90 11.44
N THR A 422 3.97 -17.06 11.03
CA THR A 422 3.24 -18.33 11.17
C THR A 422 3.13 -18.81 12.61
N PHE A 423 4.04 -18.39 13.50
CA PHE A 423 4.07 -18.84 14.89
C PHE A 423 4.11 -17.68 15.90
N SER A 424 4.61 -16.52 15.51
CA SER A 424 4.79 -15.36 16.40
C SER A 424 3.50 -14.95 17.12
N PRO A 425 2.34 -14.79 16.45
CA PRO A 425 1.05 -14.48 17.08
C PRO A 425 0.73 -15.40 18.27
N HIS A 426 0.81 -16.70 18.03
CA HIS A 426 0.45 -17.72 19.00
C HIS A 426 1.37 -17.71 20.24
N ILE A 427 2.67 -17.48 20.02
CA ILE A 427 3.63 -17.38 21.13
C ILE A 427 3.46 -16.07 21.89
N ALA A 428 3.18 -14.96 21.21
CA ALA A 428 2.96 -13.67 21.84
C ALA A 428 1.70 -13.65 22.71
N ASP A 429 0.63 -14.33 22.30
CA ASP A 429 -0.54 -14.50 23.15
C ASP A 429 -0.20 -15.30 24.42
N TYR A 430 0.60 -16.35 24.29
CA TYR A 430 1.07 -17.13 25.43
C TYR A 430 2.00 -16.34 26.37
N GLU A 431 2.81 -15.41 25.84
CA GLU A 431 3.63 -14.48 26.64
C GLU A 431 2.81 -13.48 27.46
N ARG A 432 1.67 -13.02 26.93
CA ARG A 432 0.76 -12.10 27.63
C ARG A 432 0.11 -12.78 28.83
N GLU A 433 -0.24 -14.05 28.69
CA GLU A 433 -0.83 -14.86 29.75
C GLU A 433 0.19 -15.32 30.80
N ASN A 434 1.47 -15.47 30.41
CA ASN A 434 2.51 -16.05 31.26
C ASN A 434 3.75 -15.13 31.36
N PRO A 435 3.83 -14.23 32.35
CA PRO A 435 4.97 -13.32 32.53
C PRO A 435 6.33 -14.03 32.66
N LEU A 436 6.35 -15.21 33.29
CA LEU A 436 7.57 -16.02 33.44
C LEU A 436 8.03 -16.60 32.09
N PHE A 437 7.09 -16.97 31.22
CA PHE A 437 7.39 -17.42 29.87
C PHE A 437 7.92 -16.26 29.02
N ARG A 438 7.29 -15.08 29.11
CA ARG A 438 7.78 -13.85 28.45
C ARG A 438 9.22 -13.53 28.82
N ASP A 439 9.58 -13.62 30.11
CA ASP A 439 10.95 -13.35 30.57
C ASP A 439 11.95 -14.43 30.08
N LEU A 440 11.49 -15.67 29.90
CA LEU A 440 12.29 -16.74 29.29
C LEU A 440 12.49 -16.50 27.79
N VAL A 441 11.45 -16.13 27.06
CA VAL A 441 11.55 -15.74 25.64
C VAL A 441 12.49 -14.55 25.50
N ARG A 442 12.35 -13.52 26.35
CA ARG A 442 13.23 -12.36 26.42
C ARG A 442 14.69 -12.78 26.58
N LEU A 443 15.00 -13.59 27.59
CA LEU A 443 16.34 -14.11 27.84
C LEU A 443 16.88 -14.89 26.64
N PHE A 444 16.01 -15.65 25.96
CA PHE A 444 16.38 -16.43 24.79
C PHE A 444 16.69 -15.55 23.58
N ILE A 445 15.96 -14.46 23.32
CA ILE A 445 16.16 -13.59 22.15
C ILE A 445 17.21 -12.50 22.34
N THR A 446 17.53 -12.12 23.58
CA THR A 446 18.51 -11.06 23.87
C THR A 446 19.85 -11.24 23.15
N PRO A 447 20.52 -12.41 23.19
CA PRO A 447 21.80 -12.56 22.53
C PRO A 447 21.72 -12.33 21.02
N MET A 448 20.65 -12.81 20.37
CA MET A 448 20.38 -12.58 18.94
C MET A 448 20.18 -11.10 18.62
N ILE A 449 19.39 -10.37 19.40
CA ILE A 449 19.12 -8.94 19.15
C ILE A 449 20.41 -8.12 19.24
N TYR A 450 21.25 -8.39 20.25
CA TYR A 450 22.53 -7.69 20.42
C TYR A 450 23.59 -8.09 19.38
N THR A 451 23.58 -9.33 18.87
CA THR A 451 24.48 -9.70 17.77
C THR A 451 24.03 -9.08 16.45
N LEU A 452 22.71 -9.02 16.21
CA LEU A 452 22.15 -8.38 15.02
C LEU A 452 22.39 -6.87 15.01
N SER A 453 22.34 -6.21 16.18
CA SER A 453 22.59 -4.77 16.27
C SER A 453 24.03 -4.37 15.91
N VAL A 454 24.96 -5.32 15.72
CA VAL A 454 26.30 -5.04 15.18
C VAL A 454 26.25 -4.59 13.72
N LEU A 455 25.22 -5.01 12.97
CA LEU A 455 25.06 -4.61 11.56
C LEU A 455 24.81 -3.11 11.39
N THR A 456 24.38 -2.41 12.44
CA THR A 456 24.10 -0.95 12.38
C THR A 456 25.39 -0.13 12.26
N PHE A 457 26.54 -0.72 12.56
CA PHE A 457 27.86 -0.09 12.46
C PHE A 457 28.54 -0.33 11.10
N VAL A 458 27.87 -0.98 10.15
CA VAL A 458 28.44 -1.39 8.87
C VAL A 458 27.55 -0.94 7.72
N ASP A 459 28.13 -0.29 6.72
CA ASP A 459 27.42 0.12 5.51
C ASP A 459 27.21 -1.08 4.57
N MET A 460 25.96 -1.29 4.17
CA MET A 460 25.52 -2.40 3.32
C MET A 460 24.79 -1.82 2.11
N ASN A 461 25.55 -1.34 1.13
CA ASN A 461 25.02 -0.59 -0.01
C ASN A 461 24.89 -1.45 -1.27
N SER A 462 25.20 -2.75 -1.16
CA SER A 462 25.11 -3.71 -2.25
C SER A 462 24.63 -5.07 -1.77
N ASP A 463 24.01 -5.85 -2.68
CA ASP A 463 23.56 -7.22 -2.42
C ASP A 463 24.69 -8.12 -1.88
N VAL A 464 25.92 -7.94 -2.37
CA VAL A 464 27.09 -8.71 -1.94
C VAL A 464 27.45 -8.41 -0.49
N GLU A 465 27.41 -7.13 -0.09
CA GLU A 465 27.70 -6.70 1.28
C GLU A 465 26.64 -7.21 2.25
N VAL A 466 25.35 -7.12 1.88
CA VAL A 466 24.24 -7.67 2.68
C VAL A 466 24.44 -9.16 2.93
N VAL A 467 24.85 -9.93 1.91
CA VAL A 467 25.15 -11.36 2.07
C VAL A 467 26.35 -11.57 2.99
N VAL A 468 27.46 -10.86 2.79
CA VAL A 468 28.71 -11.07 3.56
C VAL A 468 28.52 -10.71 5.03
N TYR A 469 27.95 -9.55 5.32
CA TYR A 469 27.74 -9.11 6.71
C TYR A 469 26.60 -9.88 7.38
N GLY A 470 25.50 -10.12 6.66
CA GLY A 470 24.38 -10.94 7.15
C GLY A 470 24.81 -12.35 7.52
N THR A 471 25.54 -13.05 6.63
CA THR A 471 26.05 -14.40 6.93
C THR A 471 27.04 -14.41 8.09
N THR A 472 27.90 -13.40 8.21
CA THR A 472 28.85 -13.26 9.32
C THR A 472 28.14 -13.14 10.65
N VAL A 473 27.09 -12.32 10.74
CA VAL A 473 26.33 -12.10 11.96
C VAL A 473 25.43 -13.30 12.31
N ILE A 474 24.88 -14.01 11.31
CA ILE A 474 24.18 -15.28 11.53
C ILE A 474 25.13 -16.32 12.16
N LEU A 475 26.35 -16.45 11.62
CA LEU A 475 27.36 -17.36 12.18
C LEU A 475 27.76 -16.97 13.60
N LEU A 476 27.93 -15.67 13.87
CA LEU A 476 28.21 -15.16 15.22
C LEU A 476 27.07 -15.48 16.18
N THR A 477 25.82 -15.27 15.76
CA THR A 477 24.62 -15.61 16.53
C THR A 477 24.59 -17.09 16.87
N LEU A 478 24.80 -17.97 15.88
CA LEU A 478 24.86 -19.42 16.08
C LEU A 478 25.95 -19.83 17.07
N LEU A 479 27.12 -19.19 17.02
CA LEU A 479 28.22 -19.45 17.96
C LEU A 479 27.84 -19.08 19.41
N VAL A 480 27.09 -17.99 19.60
CA VAL A 480 26.61 -17.57 20.93
C VAL A 480 25.64 -18.59 21.53
N TYR A 481 24.72 -19.14 20.73
CA TYR A 481 23.77 -20.17 21.21
C TYR A 481 24.42 -21.55 21.38
N MET A 482 25.34 -21.94 20.50
CA MET A 482 25.96 -23.28 20.52
C MET A 482 27.18 -23.37 21.44
N GLY A 483 27.88 -22.27 21.69
CA GLY A 483 29.10 -22.22 22.51
C GLY A 483 28.94 -22.83 23.90
N PRO A 484 27.93 -22.43 24.70
CA PRO A 484 27.68 -23.01 26.01
C PRO A 484 27.40 -24.52 25.95
N LEU A 485 26.64 -24.99 24.96
CA LEU A 485 26.33 -26.42 24.77
C LEU A 485 27.58 -27.24 24.43
N VAL A 486 28.46 -26.70 23.58
CA VAL A 486 29.74 -27.33 23.21
C VAL A 486 30.69 -27.39 24.42
N VAL A 487 30.78 -26.33 25.22
CA VAL A 487 31.60 -26.31 26.44
C VAL A 487 31.08 -27.32 27.46
N VAL A 488 29.77 -27.41 27.66
CA VAL A 488 29.14 -28.41 28.54
C VAL A 488 29.42 -29.83 28.03
N ALA A 489 29.27 -30.08 26.73
CA ALA A 489 29.60 -31.37 26.13
C ALA A 489 31.10 -31.72 26.28
N MET A 490 32.01 -30.74 26.15
CA MET A 490 33.45 -30.92 26.39
C MET A 490 33.76 -31.18 27.87
N LEU A 491 33.09 -30.51 28.82
CA LEU A 491 33.25 -30.74 30.25
C LEU A 491 32.72 -32.12 30.68
N ILE A 492 31.60 -32.58 30.11
CA ILE A 492 31.08 -33.93 30.31
C ILE A 492 32.05 -34.98 29.74
N ARG A 493 32.62 -34.74 28.54
CA ARG A 493 33.66 -35.61 27.97
C ARG A 493 34.94 -35.62 28.81
N ARG A 494 35.40 -34.47 29.33
CA ARG A 494 36.57 -34.39 30.24
C ARG A 494 36.34 -35.10 31.57
N LYS A 495 35.14 -35.00 32.17
CA LYS A 495 34.77 -35.79 33.36
C LYS A 495 34.78 -37.30 33.11
N LYS A 496 34.32 -37.76 31.94
CA LYS A 496 34.42 -39.18 31.53
C LYS A 496 35.87 -39.65 31.35
N ILE A 497 36.80 -38.76 30.95
CA ILE A 497 38.22 -39.07 30.80
C ILE A 497 38.95 -39.09 32.17
N MET A 498 38.58 -38.22 33.12
CA MET A 498 39.15 -38.21 34.48
C MET A 498 38.59 -39.31 35.40
N CYS A 499 37.38 -39.82 35.14
CA CYS A 499 36.80 -40.97 35.86
C CYS A 499 37.15 -42.34 35.23
N ARG A 500 38.24 -42.44 34.46
CA ARG A 500 38.80 -43.75 34.09
C ARG A 500 39.74 -44.17 35.23
N PRO A 501 39.47 -45.26 35.97
CA PRO A 501 40.38 -45.73 36.99
C PRO A 501 41.73 -46.04 36.33
N SER A 502 42.81 -45.60 36.96
CA SER A 502 44.14 -46.13 36.69
C SER A 502 44.06 -47.65 36.85
N GLN A 503 44.00 -48.36 35.72
CA GLN A 503 44.32 -49.77 35.69
C GLN A 503 45.81 -49.87 36.03
N LYS A 504 46.10 -49.98 37.33
CA LYS A 504 47.34 -50.60 37.78
C LYS A 504 47.34 -52.02 37.23
N VAL A 505 48.31 -52.26 36.36
CA VAL A 505 48.80 -53.58 36.00
C VAL A 505 49.28 -54.26 37.29
N THR A 506 48.60 -55.34 37.67
CA THR A 506 49.19 -56.51 38.33
C THR A 506 48.24 -57.68 38.17
#